data_AF-A0A2V3VLY7-F1
#
_entry.id   AF-A0A2V3VLY7-F1
#
_cell.length_a   1.000
_cell.length_b   1.000
_cell.length_c   1.000
_cell.angle_alpha   90.00
_cell.angle_beta   90.00
_cell.angle_gamma   90.00
#
_symmetry.space_group_name_H-M   'P 1'
#
loop_
_entity.id
_entity.type
_entity.pdbx_description
1 polymer ?
#
loop_
_entity_poly.entity_id
_entity_poly.type
_entity_poly.pdbx_seq_one_letter_code
_entity_poly.pdbx_strand_id
1 'polypeptide(L)'
;MKTFFLFLLILPLITACASGPSKGQLDDEVRRLCAIDGGIKVYETVRLPAERFDQYGQIRVPARWLAKLEDEYYSESSTNYLIKGNPEMWKFHFKLYRRSDEKLLGEAISYTRIGGDIPGPWHSSSFQCPQKEDSGYLIRQIFIKE
;
A
#
# COMPACT_ATOMS: atom_id res chain seq x y z
N MET A 1 1.38 40.81 41.02
CA MET A 1 1.88 40.88 39.62
C MET A 1 3.07 39.97 39.31
N LYS A 2 3.74 39.32 40.29
CA LYS A 2 4.87 38.40 40.02
C LYS A 2 4.48 36.93 39.81
N THR A 3 3.29 36.51 40.21
CA THR A 3 2.81 35.11 40.08
C THR A 3 2.17 34.78 38.74
N PHE A 4 1.79 35.78 37.94
CA PHE A 4 1.13 35.58 36.65
C PHE A 4 2.10 35.27 35.50
N PHE A 5 3.37 35.66 35.64
CA PHE A 5 4.41 35.41 34.63
C PHE A 5 4.91 33.96 34.61
N LEU A 6 4.72 33.20 35.69
CA LEU A 6 5.20 31.81 35.75
C LEU A 6 4.31 30.86 34.93
N PHE A 7 3.01 31.15 34.77
CA PHE A 7 2.09 30.31 34.00
C PHE A 7 2.27 30.43 32.48
N LEU A 8 2.86 31.53 31.99
CA LEU A 8 3.08 31.80 30.56
C LEU A 8 4.29 31.04 29.97
N LEU A 9 5.17 30.50 30.80
CA LEU A 9 6.37 29.76 30.37
C LEU A 9 6.19 28.25 30.30
N ILE A 10 5.10 27.71 30.86
CA ILE A 10 4.85 26.25 30.92
C ILE A 10 3.89 25.76 29.82
N LEU A 11 3.14 26.68 29.18
CA LEU A 11 2.20 26.34 28.12
C LEU A 11 2.83 25.80 26.81
N PRO A 12 4.03 26.20 26.34
CA PRO A 12 4.56 25.72 25.06
C PRO A 12 5.20 24.33 25.14
N LEU A 13 5.46 23.79 26.34
CA LEU A 13 6.03 22.44 26.47
C LEU A 13 4.97 21.31 26.38
N ILE A 14 3.71 21.61 26.66
CA ILE A 14 2.63 20.60 26.66
C ILE A 14 2.05 20.39 25.25
N THR A 15 2.18 21.37 24.35
CA THR A 15 1.62 21.29 22.99
C THR A 15 2.47 20.49 22.01
N ALA A 16 3.76 20.26 22.30
CA ALA A 16 4.66 19.52 21.41
C ALA A 16 4.38 18.00 21.34
N CYS A 17 3.63 17.44 22.31
CA CYS A 17 3.31 16.02 22.36
C CYS A 17 1.94 15.66 21.76
N ALA A 18 1.14 16.66 21.33
CA ALA A 18 -0.23 16.45 20.85
C ALA A 18 -0.38 16.46 19.33
N SER A 19 0.66 16.84 18.58
CA SER A 19 0.67 16.76 17.13
C SER A 19 1.16 15.38 16.69
N GLY A 20 0.33 14.64 15.94
CA GLY A 20 0.75 13.40 15.28
C GLY A 20 1.93 13.61 14.32
N PRO A 21 2.43 12.52 13.71
CA PRO A 21 3.58 12.61 12.81
C PRO A 21 3.29 13.55 11.64
N SER A 22 4.27 14.38 11.29
CA SER A 22 4.19 15.25 10.12
C SER A 22 4.20 14.44 8.82
N LYS A 23 3.72 15.03 7.74
CA LYS A 23 3.78 14.45 6.39
C LYS A 23 5.19 13.97 6.02
N GLY A 24 6.21 14.79 6.29
CA GLY A 24 7.61 14.44 5.98
C GLY A 24 8.12 13.23 6.75
N GLN A 25 7.78 13.13 8.04
CA GLN A 25 8.13 11.96 8.86
C GLN A 25 7.47 10.68 8.32
N LEU A 26 6.22 10.78 7.85
CA LEU A 26 5.56 9.63 7.24
C LEU A 26 6.10 9.31 5.83
N ASP A 27 6.60 10.28 5.07
CA ASP A 27 7.28 10.00 3.80
C ASP A 27 8.60 9.24 4.01
N ASP A 28 9.35 9.62 5.05
CA ASP A 28 10.56 8.90 5.48
C ASP A 28 10.22 7.48 5.94
N GLU A 29 9.12 7.33 6.68
CA GLU A 29 8.65 6.03 7.16
C GLU A 29 8.15 5.13 6.02
N VAL A 30 7.42 5.68 5.05
CA VAL A 30 7.06 4.95 3.81
C VAL A 30 8.34 4.47 3.13
N ARG A 31 9.34 5.33 2.91
CA ARG A 31 10.62 4.91 2.28
C ARG A 31 11.29 3.78 3.06
N ARG A 32 11.35 3.89 4.39
CA ARG A 32 11.93 2.87 5.25
C ARG A 32 11.20 1.53 5.12
N LEU A 33 9.87 1.54 5.19
CA LEU A 33 9.06 0.33 5.10
C LEU A 33 9.11 -0.30 3.69
N CYS A 34 9.08 0.52 2.64
CA CYS A 34 9.27 0.02 1.27
C CYS A 34 10.62 -0.70 1.12
N ALA A 35 11.69 -0.19 1.74
CA ALA A 35 13.01 -0.82 1.71
C ALA A 35 13.11 -2.10 2.55
N ILE A 36 12.25 -2.29 3.56
CA ILE A 36 12.28 -3.47 4.43
C ILE A 36 11.51 -4.63 3.80
N ASP A 37 10.25 -4.40 3.44
CA ASP A 37 9.37 -5.45 2.95
C ASP A 37 8.43 -5.01 1.82
N GLY A 38 8.56 -3.78 1.33
CA GLY A 38 7.88 -3.34 0.12
C GLY A 38 8.37 -4.07 -1.12
N GLY A 39 7.58 -3.95 -2.17
CA GLY A 39 7.87 -4.53 -3.47
C GLY A 39 7.18 -5.84 -3.73
N ILE A 40 7.68 -6.50 -4.78
CA ILE A 40 7.10 -7.70 -5.36
C ILE A 40 7.98 -8.91 -5.06
N LYS A 41 7.33 -9.99 -4.64
CA LYS A 41 7.94 -11.32 -4.52
C LYS A 41 7.17 -12.26 -5.44
N VAL A 42 7.87 -12.82 -6.42
CA VAL A 42 7.35 -13.88 -7.28
C VAL A 42 7.93 -15.20 -6.79
N TYR A 43 7.04 -16.11 -6.41
CA TYR A 43 7.41 -17.45 -5.96
C TYR A 43 7.34 -18.45 -7.11
N GLU A 44 6.41 -18.25 -8.04
CA GLU A 44 6.24 -19.11 -9.20
C GLU A 44 5.72 -18.31 -10.40
N THR A 45 6.28 -18.58 -11.57
CA THR A 45 5.78 -18.07 -12.85
C THR A 45 4.93 -19.11 -13.56
N VAL A 46 3.90 -18.68 -14.26
CA VAL A 46 2.96 -19.50 -15.01
C VAL A 46 3.02 -19.12 -16.47
N ARG A 47 3.22 -20.12 -17.34
CA ARG A 47 3.11 -19.95 -18.78
C ARG A 47 1.65 -20.14 -19.21
N LEU A 48 1.13 -19.21 -19.99
CA LEU A 48 -0.24 -19.25 -20.50
C LEU A 48 -0.25 -19.00 -22.01
N PRO A 49 -1.22 -19.61 -22.72
CA PRO A 49 -1.37 -19.40 -24.15
C PRO A 49 -1.77 -17.94 -24.45
N ALA A 50 -1.38 -17.47 -25.63
CA ALA A 50 -1.47 -16.06 -26.03
C ALA A 50 -2.87 -15.46 -25.92
N GLU A 51 -3.91 -16.28 -26.13
CA GLU A 51 -5.31 -15.91 -26.16
C GLU A 51 -5.87 -15.56 -24.77
N ARG A 52 -5.14 -15.91 -23.70
CA ARG A 52 -5.50 -15.57 -22.31
C ARG A 52 -5.17 -14.13 -21.95
N PHE A 53 -4.33 -13.47 -22.74
CA PHE A 53 -3.91 -12.10 -22.51
C PHE A 53 -4.79 -11.14 -23.32
N ASP A 54 -5.18 -10.04 -22.69
CA ASP A 54 -5.85 -8.94 -23.38
C ASP A 54 -4.90 -8.13 -24.27
N GLN A 55 -5.43 -7.10 -24.93
CA GLN A 55 -4.66 -6.22 -25.81
C GLN A 55 -3.50 -5.48 -25.10
N TYR A 56 -3.49 -5.43 -23.77
CA TYR A 56 -2.45 -4.80 -22.96
C TYR A 56 -1.47 -5.83 -22.36
N GLY A 57 -1.58 -7.10 -22.75
CA GLY A 57 -0.74 -8.18 -22.21
C GLY A 57 -1.06 -8.51 -20.76
N GLN A 58 -2.31 -8.29 -20.32
CA GLN A 58 -2.76 -8.61 -18.97
C GLN A 58 -3.72 -9.79 -18.99
N ILE A 59 -3.70 -10.57 -17.93
CA ILE A 59 -4.78 -11.53 -17.66
C ILE A 59 -5.68 -10.97 -16.57
N ARG A 60 -6.98 -11.26 -16.64
CA ARG A 60 -7.92 -10.91 -15.59
C ARG A 60 -7.89 -11.98 -14.51
N VAL A 61 -7.52 -11.59 -13.29
CA VAL A 61 -7.64 -12.44 -12.10
C VAL A 61 -8.70 -11.85 -11.16
N PRO A 62 -9.77 -12.59 -10.83
CA PRO A 62 -10.80 -12.11 -9.92
C PRO A 62 -10.31 -12.06 -8.48
N ALA A 63 -10.86 -11.15 -7.69
CA ALA A 63 -10.74 -11.19 -6.24
C ALA A 63 -11.41 -12.47 -5.69
N ARG A 64 -10.90 -13.03 -4.59
CA ARG A 64 -11.39 -14.30 -4.01
C ARG A 64 -12.90 -14.34 -3.83
N TRP A 65 -13.50 -13.25 -3.35
CA TRP A 65 -14.95 -13.15 -3.12
C TRP A 65 -15.80 -13.05 -4.40
N LEU A 66 -15.17 -12.86 -5.56
CA LEU A 66 -15.81 -12.87 -6.89
C LEU A 66 -15.41 -14.08 -7.74
N ALA A 67 -14.45 -14.88 -7.29
CA ALA A 67 -13.91 -15.99 -8.04
C ALA A 67 -14.89 -17.18 -8.07
N LYS A 68 -15.30 -17.58 -9.28
CA LYS A 68 -16.15 -18.74 -9.55
C LYS A 68 -15.35 -20.02 -9.49
N LEU A 69 -16.00 -21.18 -9.32
CA LEU A 69 -15.31 -22.47 -9.16
C LEU A 69 -14.37 -22.81 -10.31
N GLU A 70 -14.69 -22.34 -11.52
CA GLU A 70 -13.92 -22.56 -12.75
C GLU A 70 -12.71 -21.64 -12.89
N ASP A 71 -12.59 -20.59 -12.08
CA ASP A 71 -11.44 -19.69 -12.11
C ASP A 71 -10.19 -20.40 -11.56
N GLU A 72 -9.17 -20.55 -12.42
CA GLU A 72 -7.90 -21.21 -12.08
C GLU A 72 -7.04 -20.42 -11.09
N TYR A 73 -7.22 -19.10 -11.07
CA TYR A 73 -6.46 -18.15 -10.26
C TYR A 73 -7.40 -17.19 -9.56
N TYR A 74 -7.00 -16.74 -8.37
CA TYR A 74 -7.71 -15.68 -7.66
C TYR A 74 -6.73 -14.83 -6.87
N SER A 75 -7.15 -13.62 -6.52
CA SER A 75 -6.35 -12.70 -5.70
C SER A 75 -7.00 -12.37 -4.37
N GLU A 76 -6.18 -12.09 -3.38
CA GLU A 76 -6.59 -11.48 -2.12
C GLU A 76 -5.89 -10.14 -1.94
N SER A 77 -6.58 -9.18 -1.37
CA SER A 77 -6.02 -7.87 -1.05
C SER A 77 -6.46 -7.41 0.31
N SER A 78 -5.58 -6.75 1.04
CA SER A 78 -5.88 -6.15 2.33
C SER A 78 -5.24 -4.77 2.45
N THR A 79 -5.93 -3.87 3.16
CA THR A 79 -5.41 -2.56 3.54
C THR A 79 -5.40 -2.47 5.05
N ASN A 80 -4.21 -2.27 5.63
CA ASN A 80 -4.01 -2.11 7.06
C ASN A 80 -3.56 -0.67 7.36
N TYR A 81 -4.39 0.09 8.07
CA TYR A 81 -4.07 1.45 8.49
C TYR A 81 -3.09 1.42 9.66
N LEU A 82 -1.89 1.93 9.41
CA LEU A 82 -0.82 2.04 10.41
C LEU A 82 -0.95 3.33 11.21
N ILE A 83 -1.33 4.41 10.53
CA ILE A 83 -1.64 5.72 11.12
C ILE A 83 -2.97 6.18 10.54
N LYS A 84 -3.88 6.63 11.41
CA LYS A 84 -5.19 7.17 11.03
C LYS A 84 -5.24 8.67 11.33
N GLY A 85 -5.95 9.43 10.51
CA GLY A 85 -6.14 10.87 10.69
C GLY A 85 -5.59 11.67 9.52
N ASN A 86 -5.01 12.84 9.81
CA ASN A 86 -4.42 13.70 8.79
C ASN A 86 -3.02 14.17 9.26
N PRO A 87 -1.92 13.62 8.73
CA PRO A 87 -1.86 12.61 7.67
C PRO A 87 -2.26 11.19 8.12
N GLU A 88 -2.63 10.35 7.17
CA GLU A 88 -2.83 8.91 7.35
C GLU A 88 -1.80 8.10 6.56
N MET A 89 -1.54 6.87 7.01
CA MET A 89 -0.64 5.94 6.36
C MET A 89 -1.15 4.51 6.47
N TRP A 90 -1.09 3.75 5.38
CA TRP A 90 -1.49 2.35 5.34
C TRP A 90 -0.51 1.47 4.58
N LYS A 91 -0.61 0.17 4.87
CA LYS A 91 -0.01 -0.93 4.12
C LYS A 91 -1.07 -1.58 3.25
N PHE A 92 -0.81 -1.68 1.96
CA PHE A 92 -1.56 -2.51 1.04
C PHE A 92 -0.79 -3.81 0.79
N HIS A 93 -1.46 -4.95 0.93
CA HIS A 93 -0.89 -6.28 0.67
C HIS A 93 -1.79 -7.03 -0.30
N PHE A 94 -1.25 -7.31 -1.48
CA PHE A 94 -1.90 -8.08 -2.53
C PHE A 94 -1.21 -9.43 -2.67
N LYS A 95 -2.01 -10.49 -2.81
CA LYS A 95 -1.54 -11.87 -2.96
C LYS A 95 -2.26 -12.52 -4.11
N LEU A 96 -1.55 -13.37 -4.84
CA LEU A 96 -2.09 -14.10 -5.98
C LEU A 96 -1.95 -15.60 -5.77
N TYR A 97 -3.04 -16.33 -5.93
CA TYR A 97 -3.11 -17.77 -5.69
C TYR A 97 -3.52 -18.54 -6.93
N ARG A 98 -2.98 -19.75 -7.07
CA ARG A 98 -3.53 -20.81 -7.92
C ARG A 98 -4.56 -21.59 -7.11
N ARG A 99 -5.72 -21.87 -7.71
CA ARG A 99 -6.82 -22.54 -7.01
C ARG A 99 -6.60 -24.04 -6.83
N SER A 100 -6.03 -24.74 -7.81
CA SER A 100 -5.93 -26.21 -7.79
C SER A 100 -5.17 -26.78 -6.59
N ASP A 101 -4.20 -26.01 -6.07
CA ASP A 101 -3.31 -26.39 -4.97
C ASP A 101 -3.27 -25.33 -3.85
N GLU A 102 -4.09 -24.28 -3.94
CA GLU A 102 -4.11 -23.12 -3.05
C GLU A 102 -2.72 -22.45 -2.89
N LYS A 103 -1.85 -22.60 -3.90
CA LYS A 103 -0.46 -22.13 -3.82
C LYS A 103 -0.36 -20.63 -4.06
N LEU A 104 0.38 -19.94 -3.19
CA LEU A 104 0.75 -18.54 -3.37
C LEU A 104 1.79 -18.41 -4.50
N LEU A 105 1.41 -17.78 -5.61
CA LEU A 105 2.28 -17.56 -6.77
C LEU A 105 3.16 -16.32 -6.61
N GLY A 106 2.67 -15.32 -5.87
CA GLY A 106 3.41 -14.12 -5.55
C GLY A 106 2.60 -13.13 -4.74
N GLU A 107 3.29 -12.10 -4.26
CA GLU A 107 2.70 -11.03 -3.48
C GLU A 107 3.35 -9.68 -3.76
N ALA A 108 2.57 -8.62 -3.56
CA ALA A 108 3.01 -7.24 -3.65
C ALA A 108 2.64 -6.51 -2.36
N ILE A 109 3.61 -5.83 -1.75
CA ILE A 109 3.42 -4.98 -0.58
C ILE A 109 3.76 -3.55 -0.96
N SER A 110 2.86 -2.63 -0.65
CA SER A 110 3.13 -1.20 -0.80
C SER A 110 2.64 -0.43 0.42
N TYR A 111 3.32 0.68 0.69
CA TYR A 111 2.98 1.63 1.73
C TYR A 111 2.58 2.93 1.07
N THR A 112 1.58 3.59 1.64
CA THR A 112 1.08 4.87 1.13
C THR A 112 0.71 5.76 2.28
N ARG A 113 1.06 7.03 2.13
CA ARG A 113 0.69 8.13 3.00
C ARG A 113 -0.21 9.07 2.22
N ILE A 114 -1.27 9.58 2.85
CA ILE A 114 -2.16 10.61 2.29
C ILE A 114 -2.33 11.75 3.30
N GLY A 115 -2.37 12.98 2.78
CA GLY A 115 -2.61 14.18 3.57
C GLY A 115 -1.39 14.70 4.33
N GLY A 116 -1.65 15.44 5.40
CA GLY A 116 -0.68 16.25 6.13
C GLY A 116 -0.37 17.58 5.44
N ASP A 117 -1.22 17.97 4.49
CA ASP A 117 -1.18 19.28 3.83
C ASP A 117 -1.92 20.33 4.66
N ILE A 118 -1.66 21.60 4.36
CA ILE A 118 -2.44 22.71 4.94
C ILE A 118 -3.92 22.50 4.56
N PRO A 119 -4.89 22.75 5.47
CA PRO A 119 -6.31 22.64 5.15
C PRO A 119 -6.73 23.61 4.04
N GLY A 120 -7.50 23.12 3.05
CA GLY A 120 -8.03 23.95 1.96
C GLY A 120 -8.79 23.14 0.90
N PRO A 121 -9.28 23.80 -0.18
CA PRO A 121 -10.10 23.16 -1.21
C PRO A 121 -9.31 22.29 -2.22
N TRP A 122 -8.05 21.97 -1.94
CA TRP A 122 -7.20 21.14 -2.81
C TRP A 122 -7.25 19.67 -2.40
N HIS A 123 -6.96 18.78 -3.35
CA HIS A 123 -6.79 17.37 -3.06
C HIS A 123 -5.57 17.14 -2.16
N SER A 124 -5.72 16.25 -1.18
CA SER A 124 -4.63 15.78 -0.35
C SER A 124 -3.51 15.18 -1.21
N SER A 125 -2.28 15.54 -0.91
CA SER A 125 -1.12 14.92 -1.50
C SER A 125 -0.97 13.46 -1.04
N SER A 126 -0.32 12.65 -1.87
CA SER A 126 0.03 11.27 -1.55
C SER A 126 1.54 11.03 -1.72
N PHE A 127 2.06 10.01 -1.05
CA PHE A 127 3.40 9.48 -1.29
C PHE A 127 3.35 7.98 -1.03
N GLN A 128 3.94 7.21 -1.92
CA GLN A 128 3.85 5.77 -1.92
C GLN A 128 5.18 5.14 -2.29
N CYS A 129 5.28 3.83 -2.09
CA CYS A 129 6.37 3.05 -2.67
C CYS A 129 6.49 3.24 -4.19
N PRO A 130 7.68 3.01 -4.78
CA PRO A 130 7.90 3.11 -6.22
C PRO A 130 6.83 2.41 -7.07
N GLN A 131 6.54 2.97 -8.25
CA GLN A 131 5.44 2.51 -9.13
C GLN A 131 5.52 1.05 -9.59
N LYS A 132 6.68 0.39 -9.50
CA LYS A 132 6.87 -1.01 -9.94
C LYS A 132 6.54 -2.03 -8.86
N GLU A 133 5.71 -1.67 -7.90
CA GLU A 133 5.41 -2.46 -6.69
C GLU A 133 3.89 -2.69 -6.51
N ASP A 134 3.10 -2.50 -7.58
CA ASP A 134 1.65 -2.67 -7.57
C ASP A 134 1.18 -4.09 -8.00
N SER A 135 -0.11 -4.36 -7.78
CA SER A 135 -0.73 -5.66 -8.11
C SER A 135 -0.73 -5.97 -9.60
N GLY A 136 -0.84 -4.96 -10.46
CA GLY A 136 -0.82 -5.13 -11.91
C GLY A 136 0.55 -5.57 -12.42
N TYR A 137 1.62 -4.99 -11.86
CA TYR A 137 3.00 -5.36 -12.17
C TYR A 137 3.32 -6.78 -11.65
N LEU A 138 2.82 -7.16 -10.47
CA LEU A 138 2.94 -8.54 -9.98
C LEU A 138 2.31 -9.54 -10.94
N ILE A 139 1.06 -9.31 -11.38
CA ILE A 139 0.36 -10.20 -12.31
C ILE A 139 1.16 -10.37 -13.61
N ARG A 140 1.72 -9.28 -14.14
CA ARG A 140 2.57 -9.32 -15.35
C ARG A 140 3.87 -10.11 -15.17
N GLN A 141 4.43 -10.15 -13.96
CA GLN A 141 5.63 -10.96 -13.70
C GLN A 141 5.30 -12.45 -13.50
N ILE A 142 4.14 -12.75 -12.91
CA ILE A 142 3.72 -14.14 -12.68
C ILE A 142 3.30 -14.80 -13.99
N PHE A 143 2.49 -14.14 -14.81
CA PHE A 143 1.95 -14.74 -16.04
C PHE A 143 2.79 -14.35 -17.25
N ILE A 144 3.44 -15.34 -17.85
CA ILE A 144 4.31 -15.18 -19.02
C ILE A 144 3.60 -15.80 -20.22
N LYS A 145 3.62 -15.08 -21.33
CA LYS A 145 3.11 -15.57 -22.61
C LYS A 145 4.01 -16.71 -23.12
N GLU A 146 3.40 -17.82 -23.55
CA GLU A 146 4.11 -18.90 -24.27
C GLU A 146 4.73 -18.44 -25.59
#